data_AF-A0A382D1U9-F1
#
_entry.id   AF-A0A382D1U9-F1
#
_cell.length_a   1.000
_cell.length_b   1.000
_cell.length_c   1.000
_cell.angle_alpha   90.00
_cell.angle_beta   90.00
_cell.angle_gamma   90.00
#
_symmetry.space_group_name_H-M   'P 1'
#
loop_
_entity.id
_entity.type
_entity.pdbx_description
1 polymer ?
#
loop_
_entity_poly.entity_id
_entity_poly.type
_entity_poly.pdbx_seq_one_letter_code
_entity_poly.pdbx_strand_id
1 'polypeptide(L)'
;MIAVAVQMALQFPPPNQNPRTNIVGPIIVGSGIGWLSGIFGIGGGVFSVPYFFHRGLQMTQAIGSSAACGIPIAISGSISYMIVGNDLVNLPAYSLGYVYLPGAGLVGLASIITAQIGVKAAHRINQKKLRVAFALLVMIMGLNLLLR
;
A
#
# COMPACT_ATOMS: atom_id res chain seq x y z
N MET A 1 2.90 -11.53 -4.53
CA MET A 1 2.64 -11.47 -3.07
C MET A 1 3.32 -12.61 -2.31
N ILE A 2 3.13 -13.87 -2.71
CA ILE A 2 3.74 -15.03 -2.03
C ILE A 2 5.27 -14.98 -2.08
N ALA A 3 5.88 -14.69 -3.24
CA ALA A 3 7.34 -14.52 -3.34
C ALA A 3 7.90 -13.39 -2.43
N VAL A 4 7.13 -12.32 -2.23
CA VAL A 4 7.49 -11.18 -1.37
C VAL A 4 7.37 -11.56 0.11
N ALA A 5 6.32 -12.28 0.50
CA ALA A 5 6.15 -12.83 1.85
C ALA A 5 7.27 -13.83 2.18
N VAL A 6 7.63 -14.69 1.23
CA VAL A 6 8.73 -15.64 1.33
C VAL A 6 10.07 -14.91 1.47
N GLN A 7 10.33 -13.85 0.70
CA GLN A 7 11.53 -13.02 0.86
C GLN A 7 11.62 -12.35 2.23
N MET A 8 10.50 -11.83 2.73
CA MET A 8 10.44 -11.23 4.07
C MET A 8 10.62 -12.27 5.19
N ALA A 9 10.14 -13.50 4.98
CA ALA A 9 10.32 -14.61 5.90
C ALA A 9 11.76 -15.17 5.88
N LEU A 10 12.42 -15.19 4.71
CA LEU A 10 13.73 -15.83 4.49
C LEU A 10 14.95 -14.94 4.81
N GLN A 11 14.80 -13.81 5.51
CA GLN A 11 15.92 -12.97 5.98
C GLN A 11 17.01 -12.70 4.91
N PHE A 12 16.66 -12.27 3.70
CA PHE A 12 17.70 -11.75 2.80
C PHE A 12 18.36 -10.52 3.45
N PRO A 13 19.69 -10.55 3.68
CA PRO A 13 20.38 -9.52 4.46
C PRO A 13 20.27 -8.15 3.78
N PRO A 14 20.23 -7.05 4.55
CA PRO A 14 20.16 -5.71 4.00
C PRO A 14 21.38 -5.48 3.08
N PRO A 15 21.19 -5.09 1.81
CA PRO A 15 22.31 -4.68 0.98
C PRO A 15 22.92 -3.41 1.57
N ASN A 16 24.24 -3.30 1.41
CA ASN A 16 25.08 -2.21 1.87
C ASN A 16 24.40 -0.85 1.66
N GLN A 17 24.37 0.00 2.71
CA GLN A 17 23.80 1.34 2.69
C GLN A 17 24.62 2.20 1.71
N ASN A 18 24.30 2.13 0.42
CA ASN A 18 24.97 2.95 -0.57
C ASN A 18 24.21 4.29 -0.65
N PRO A 19 24.75 5.40 -0.11
CA PRO A 19 24.04 6.68 -0.02
C PRO A 19 23.86 7.35 -1.39
N ARG A 20 24.41 6.75 -2.46
CA ARG A 20 24.29 7.22 -3.84
C ARG A 20 23.27 6.38 -4.61
N THR A 21 22.01 6.41 -4.19
CA THR A 21 20.95 5.87 -5.04
C THR A 21 20.59 6.92 -6.08
N ASN A 22 21.01 6.70 -7.33
CA ASN A 22 20.59 7.52 -8.45
C ASN A 22 19.05 7.54 -8.49
N ILE A 23 18.44 8.73 -8.56
CA ILE A 23 16.98 8.98 -8.53
C ILE A 23 16.18 8.10 -9.53
N VAL A 24 16.85 7.63 -10.58
CA VAL A 24 16.31 6.71 -11.59
C VAL A 24 15.85 5.37 -11.03
N GLY A 25 16.57 4.79 -10.06
CA GLY A 25 16.25 3.47 -9.50
C GLY A 25 14.91 3.43 -8.75
N PRO A 26 14.67 4.35 -7.80
CA PRO A 26 13.38 4.47 -7.11
C PRO A 26 12.21 4.78 -8.04
N ILE A 27 12.43 5.55 -9.11
CA ILE A 27 11.38 5.91 -10.07
C ILE A 27 10.90 4.67 -10.83
N ILE A 28 11.80 3.85 -11.38
CA ILE A 28 11.44 2.64 -12.12
C ILE A 28 10.66 1.65 -11.23
N VAL A 29 11.15 1.44 -10.00
CA VAL A 29 10.49 0.56 -9.03
C VAL A 29 9.13 1.13 -8.61
N GLY A 30 9.04 2.44 -8.36
CA GLY A 30 7.79 3.13 -8.03
C GLY A 30 6.76 3.02 -9.14
N SER A 31 7.16 3.18 -10.41
CA SER A 31 6.28 3.00 -11.58
C SER A 31 5.77 1.57 -11.68
N GLY A 32 6.64 0.56 -11.50
CA GLY A 32 6.23 -0.84 -11.50
C GLY A 32 5.27 -1.18 -10.36
N ILE A 33 5.53 -0.68 -9.15
CA ILE A 33 4.63 -0.85 -8.01
C ILE A 33 3.29 -0.14 -8.25
N GLY A 34 3.29 1.05 -8.86
CA GLY A 34 2.08 1.78 -9.23
C GLY A 34 1.21 1.01 -10.23
N TRP A 35 1.84 0.46 -11.28
CA TRP A 35 1.17 -0.41 -12.26
C TRP A 35 0.53 -1.63 -11.60
N LEU A 36 1.30 -2.38 -10.80
CA LEU A 36 0.79 -3.54 -10.08
C LEU A 36 -0.30 -3.15 -9.08
N SER A 37 -0.14 -2.03 -8.37
CA SER A 37 -1.13 -1.53 -7.43
C SER A 37 -2.44 -1.16 -8.11
N GLY A 38 -2.40 -0.63 -9.33
CA GLY A 38 -3.59 -0.33 -10.13
C GLY A 38 -4.36 -1.60 -10.52
N ILE A 39 -3.63 -2.64 -10.93
CA ILE A 39 -4.22 -3.94 -11.32
C ILE A 39 -4.86 -4.64 -10.12
N PHE A 40 -4.15 -4.70 -9.00
CA PHE A 40 -4.63 -5.44 -7.82
C PHE A 40 -5.55 -4.62 -6.91
N GLY A 41 -5.55 -3.28 -6.99
CA GLY A 41 -6.37 -2.41 -6.14
C GLY A 41 -5.98 -2.39 -4.65
N ILE A 42 -4.87 -3.02 -4.25
CA ILE A 42 -4.48 -3.21 -2.84
C ILE A 42 -3.72 -2.00 -2.25
N GLY A 43 -3.42 -0.99 -3.06
CA GLY A 43 -2.77 0.25 -2.59
C GLY A 43 -1.32 0.02 -2.17
N GLY A 44 -0.44 -0.33 -3.11
CA GLY A 44 1.04 -0.21 -3.12
C GLY A 44 1.89 -0.86 -2.00
N GLY A 45 1.38 -0.97 -0.78
CA GLY A 45 2.18 -1.22 0.41
C GLY A 45 2.71 -2.63 0.53
N VAL A 46 2.04 -3.61 -0.09
CA VAL A 46 2.53 -4.98 -0.14
C VAL A 46 3.88 -5.08 -0.85
N PHE A 47 4.19 -4.15 -1.77
CA PHE A 47 5.46 -4.10 -2.50
C PHE A 47 6.39 -3.00 -1.99
N SER A 48 5.87 -1.84 -1.61
CA SER A 48 6.68 -0.72 -1.12
C SER A 48 7.25 -0.94 0.29
N VAL A 49 6.51 -1.57 1.20
CA VAL A 49 6.99 -1.88 2.57
C VAL A 49 8.24 -2.77 2.57
N PRO A 50 8.27 -3.92 1.87
CA PRO A 50 9.46 -4.76 1.84
C PRO A 50 10.62 -4.08 1.12
N TYR A 51 10.37 -3.24 0.11
CA TYR A 51 11.42 -2.44 -0.55
C TYR A 51 12.09 -1.47 0.43
N PHE A 52 11.31 -0.71 1.21
CA PHE A 52 11.85 0.20 2.23
C PHE A 52 12.53 -0.54 3.37
N PHE A 53 11.96 -1.67 3.79
CA PHE A 53 12.58 -2.53 4.80
C PHE A 53 13.94 -3.08 4.31
N HIS A 54 14.05 -3.46 3.03
CA HIS A 54 15.32 -3.90 2.41
C HIS A 54 16.36 -2.78 2.34
N ARG A 55 15.92 -1.52 2.25
CA ARG A 55 16.80 -0.33 2.29
C ARG A 55 17.32 0.00 3.70
N GLY A 56 16.99 -0.80 4.70
CA GLY A 56 17.48 -0.64 6.08
C GLY A 56 16.58 0.22 6.97
N LEU A 57 15.37 0.59 6.51
CA LEU A 57 14.40 1.29 7.35
C LEU A 57 13.81 0.33 8.39
N GLN A 58 13.54 0.86 9.59
CA GLN A 58 12.82 0.13 10.62
C GLN A 58 11.44 -0.28 10.09
N MET A 59 10.91 -1.44 10.52
CA MET A 59 9.62 -1.94 10.01
C MET A 59 8.48 -0.92 10.15
N THR A 60 8.42 -0.20 11.28
CA THR A 60 7.45 0.88 11.53
C THR A 60 7.62 2.05 10.55
N GLN A 61 8.86 2.45 10.27
CA GLN A 61 9.19 3.51 9.30
C GLN A 61 8.89 3.07 7.87
N ALA A 62 9.22 1.83 7.50
CA ALA A 62 8.93 1.28 6.18
C ALA A 62 7.42 1.24 5.88
N ILE A 63 6.61 0.87 6.88
CA ILE A 63 5.14 0.93 6.78
C ILE A 63 4.66 2.38 6.66
N GLY A 64 5.19 3.30 7.47
CA GLY A 64 4.83 4.72 7.42
C GLY A 64 5.15 5.39 6.08
N SER A 65 6.38 5.20 5.57
CA SER A 65 6.80 5.72 4.27
C SER A 65 5.99 5.12 3.13
N SER A 66 5.66 3.83 3.21
CA SER A 66 4.79 3.19 2.23
C SER A 66 3.37 3.74 2.24
N ALA A 67 2.81 4.06 3.41
CA ALA A 67 1.49 4.68 3.52
C ALA A 67 1.47 6.07 2.88
N ALA A 68 2.55 6.84 3.03
CA ALA A 68 2.71 8.13 2.36
C ALA A 68 2.69 7.99 0.83
N CYS A 69 3.33 6.95 0.28
CA CYS A 69 3.25 6.63 -1.16
C CYS A 69 1.84 6.22 -1.62
N GLY A 70 0.97 5.76 -0.72
CA GLY A 70 -0.41 5.39 -1.03
C GLY A 70 -1.28 6.60 -1.39
N ILE A 71 -0.97 7.80 -0.89
CA ILE A 71 -1.74 9.03 -1.15
C ILE A 71 -1.78 9.38 -2.65
N PRO A 72 -0.65 9.55 -3.36
CA PRO A 72 -0.68 9.86 -4.79
C PRO A 72 -1.31 8.72 -5.63
N ILE A 73 -1.14 7.46 -5.22
CA ILE A 73 -1.77 6.31 -5.88
C ILE A 73 -3.30 6.38 -5.74
N ALA A 74 -3.80 6.66 -4.53
CA ALA A 74 -5.23 6.80 -4.27
C ALA A 74 -5.83 7.98 -5.02
N ILE A 75 -5.15 9.14 -5.04
CA ILE A 75 -5.59 10.32 -5.80
C ILE A 75 -5.66 10.00 -7.29
N SER A 76 -4.59 9.42 -7.87
CA SER A 76 -4.56 9.06 -9.29
C SER A 76 -5.61 8.01 -9.64
N GLY A 77 -5.83 7.02 -8.77
CA GLY A 77 -6.86 5.99 -8.93
C GLY A 77 -8.26 6.58 -8.88
N SER A 78 -8.56 7.42 -7.88
CA SER A 78 -9.85 8.11 -7.77
C SER A 78 -10.14 9.00 -8.98
N ILE A 79 -9.16 9.78 -9.43
CA ILE A 79 -9.30 10.60 -10.65
C ILE A 79 -9.57 9.72 -11.87
N SER A 80 -8.86 8.59 -12.00
CA SER A 80 -9.08 7.65 -13.11
C SER A 80 -10.51 7.08 -13.08
N TYR A 81 -11.01 6.70 -11.91
CA TYR A 81 -12.40 6.22 -11.74
C TYR A 81 -13.45 7.32 -11.99
N MET A 82 -13.16 8.57 -11.67
CA MET A 82 -14.03 9.71 -12.00
C MET A 82 -14.10 9.94 -13.52
N ILE A 83 -12.97 9.85 -14.23
CA ILE A 83 -12.91 10.04 -15.69
C ILE A 83 -13.62 8.89 -16.41
N VAL A 84 -13.36 7.63 -16.01
CA VAL A 84 -13.97 6.44 -16.63
C VAL A 84 -15.48 6.35 -16.33
N GLY A 85 -15.94 6.86 -15.19
CA GLY A 85 -17.34 6.82 -14.78
C GLY A 85 -18.25 7.89 -15.39
N ASN A 86 -17.74 8.74 -16.29
CA ASN A 86 -18.47 9.90 -16.81
C ASN A 86 -19.54 9.55 -17.87
N ASP A 87 -19.58 8.31 -18.37
CA ASP A 87 -20.51 7.86 -19.43
C ASP A 87 -21.84 7.24 -18.92
N LEU A 88 -22.12 7.27 -17.61
CA LEU A 88 -23.30 6.61 -17.04
C LEU A 88 -24.44 7.58 -16.71
N VAL A 89 -25.57 7.40 -17.42
CA VAL A 89 -26.79 8.24 -17.40
C VAL A 89 -27.73 7.94 -16.20
N ASN A 90 -27.37 7.02 -15.29
CA ASN A 90 -28.22 6.58 -14.17
C ASN A 90 -27.51 6.62 -12.81
N LEU A 91 -27.04 7.79 -12.36
CA LEU A 91 -26.44 7.91 -11.02
C LEU A 91 -27.33 8.67 -10.02
N PRO A 92 -27.43 8.18 -8.77
CA PRO A 92 -28.15 8.86 -7.69
C PRO A 92 -27.51 10.22 -7.37
N ALA A 93 -28.33 11.18 -6.96
CA ALA A 93 -27.91 12.53 -6.58
C ALA A 93 -26.70 12.48 -5.62
N TYR A 94 -25.66 13.27 -5.89
CA TYR A 94 -24.34 13.33 -5.20
C TYR A 94 -23.22 12.37 -5.65
N SER A 95 -23.29 11.74 -6.83
CA SER A 95 -22.17 10.96 -7.38
C SER A 95 -21.43 11.71 -8.50
N LEU A 96 -20.10 11.80 -8.43
CA LEU A 96 -19.25 12.26 -9.54
C LEU A 96 -18.55 11.03 -10.16
N GLY A 97 -19.11 10.49 -11.25
CA GLY A 97 -18.67 9.21 -11.83
C GLY A 97 -18.86 8.02 -10.88
N TYR A 98 -17.98 7.02 -10.92
CA TYR A 98 -18.03 5.86 -10.01
C TYR A 98 -17.78 6.20 -8.52
N VAL A 99 -17.46 7.46 -8.19
CA VAL A 99 -17.12 7.89 -6.83
C VAL A 99 -18.33 8.50 -6.13
N TYR A 100 -18.87 7.77 -5.16
CA TYR A 100 -19.93 8.27 -4.27
C TYR A 100 -19.33 9.20 -3.21
N LEU A 101 -19.48 10.53 -3.40
CA LEU A 101 -18.93 11.57 -2.51
C LEU A 101 -19.27 11.36 -1.02
N PRO A 102 -20.53 11.03 -0.65
CA PRO A 102 -20.88 10.81 0.76
C PRO A 102 -20.17 9.56 1.33
N GLY A 103 -20.07 8.49 0.54
CA GLY A 103 -19.39 7.26 0.93
C GLY A 103 -17.88 7.44 1.06
N ALA A 104 -17.26 8.15 0.12
CA ALA A 104 -15.84 8.50 0.19
C ALA A 104 -15.53 9.33 1.44
N GLY A 105 -16.40 10.29 1.79
CA GLY A 105 -16.28 11.08 3.01
C GLY A 105 -16.39 10.23 4.28
N LEU A 106 -17.42 9.40 4.39
CA LEU A 106 -17.62 8.53 5.56
C LEU A 106 -16.48 7.52 5.73
N VAL A 107 -16.07 6.84 4.66
CA VAL A 107 -14.97 5.87 4.67
C VAL A 107 -13.65 6.58 4.96
N GLY A 108 -13.43 7.77 4.41
CA GLY A 108 -12.24 8.58 4.69
C GLY A 108 -12.14 8.93 6.17
N LEU A 109 -13.22 9.46 6.76
CA LEU A 109 -13.26 9.82 8.19
C LEU A 109 -13.06 8.60 9.09
N ALA A 110 -13.77 7.50 8.82
CA ALA A 110 -13.62 6.25 9.55
C ALA A 110 -12.16 5.73 9.44
N SER A 111 -11.58 5.77 8.24
CA SER A 111 -10.22 5.31 7.98
C SER A 111 -9.17 6.13 8.74
N ILE A 112 -9.34 7.45 8.86
CA ILE A 112 -8.40 8.29 9.64
C ILE A 112 -8.37 7.86 11.10
N ILE A 113 -9.54 7.66 11.71
CA ILE A 113 -9.66 7.25 13.12
C ILE A 113 -9.04 5.86 13.31
N THR A 114 -9.41 4.90 12.47
CA THR A 114 -8.90 3.53 12.53
C THR A 114 -7.40 3.46 12.26
N ALA A 115 -6.89 4.24 11.29
CA ALA A 115 -5.47 4.29 10.96
C ALA A 115 -4.63 4.83 12.13
N GLN A 116 -5.10 5.87 12.83
CA GLN A 116 -4.41 6.39 14.00
C GLN A 116 -4.28 5.35 15.13
N ILE A 117 -5.34 4.56 15.36
CA ILE A 117 -5.33 3.47 16.33
C ILE A 117 -4.31 2.40 15.91
N GLY A 118 -4.30 2.02 14.64
CA GLY A 118 -3.35 1.05 14.08
C GLY A 118 -1.88 1.50 14.20
N VAL A 119 -1.58 2.77 13.91
CA VAL A 119 -0.21 3.31 14.03
C VAL A 119 0.27 3.34 15.48
N LYS A 120 -0.60 3.71 16.42
CA LYS A 120 -0.28 3.67 17.86
C LYS A 120 -0.01 2.26 18.35
N ALA A 121 -0.81 1.29 17.91
CA ALA A 121 -0.59 -0.12 18.22
C ALA A 121 0.73 -0.63 17.62
N ALA A 122 1.04 -0.28 16.37
CA ALA A 122 2.26 -0.70 15.68
C ALA A 122 3.54 -0.18 16.36
N HIS A 123 3.52 1.02 16.94
CA HIS A 123 4.66 1.57 17.69
C HIS A 123 4.92 0.86 19.03
N ARG A 124 3.92 0.21 19.62
CA ARG A 124 4.08 -0.56 20.88
C ARG A 124 4.58 -1.98 20.66
N ILE A 125 4.57 -2.48 19.42
CA ILE A 125 4.97 -3.85 19.08
C ILE A 125 6.45 -3.87 18.70
N ASN A 126 7.20 -4.84 19.24
CA ASN A 126 8.61 -5.05 18.90
C ASN A 126 8.75 -5.39 17.40
N GLN A 127 9.77 -4.84 16.73
CA GLN A 127 9.98 -4.96 15.27
C GLN A 127 9.93 -6.40 14.75
N LYS A 128 10.43 -7.39 15.52
CA LYS A 128 10.37 -8.80 15.12
C LYS A 128 8.93 -9.29 15.00
N LYS A 129 8.08 -8.97 15.97
CA LYS A 129 6.65 -9.35 15.97
C LYS A 129 5.88 -8.62 14.88
N LEU A 130 6.15 -7.33 14.68
CA LEU A 130 5.50 -6.54 13.63
C LEU A 130 5.83 -7.06 12.22
N ARG A 131 7.08 -7.47 12.00
CA ARG A 131 7.50 -8.09 10.75
C ARG A 131 6.76 -9.39 10.47
N VAL A 132 6.67 -10.29 11.47
CA VAL A 132 5.95 -11.56 11.33
C VAL A 132 4.46 -11.33 11.07
N ALA A 133 3.84 -10.37 11.78
CA ALA A 133 2.45 -10.01 11.56
C ALA A 133 2.19 -9.51 10.13
N PHE A 134 3.07 -8.66 9.60
CA PHE A 134 2.97 -8.19 8.20
C PHE A 134 3.19 -9.32 7.20
N ALA A 135 4.18 -10.18 7.41
CA ALA A 135 4.45 -11.33 6.54
C ALA A 135 3.24 -12.30 6.49
N LEU A 136 2.60 -12.55 7.64
CA LEU A 136 1.36 -13.34 7.70
C LEU A 136 0.22 -12.66 6.93
N LEU A 137 0.04 -11.35 7.08
CA LEU A 137 -1.00 -10.60 6.37
C LEU A 137 -0.82 -10.72 4.85
N VAL A 138 0.41 -10.52 4.35
CA VAL A 138 0.73 -10.65 2.92
C VAL A 138 0.55 -12.09 2.44
N MET A 139 0.89 -13.08 3.27
CA MET A 139 0.68 -14.50 2.95
C MET A 139 -0.82 -14.83 2.82
N ILE A 140 -1.65 -14.34 3.74
CA ILE A 140 -3.12 -14.52 3.70
C ILE A 140 -3.71 -13.85 2.45
N MET A 141 -3.30 -12.62 2.13
CA MET A 141 -3.72 -11.92 0.91
C MET A 141 -3.33 -12.69 -0.35
N GLY A 142 -2.11 -13.22 -0.39
CA GLY A 142 -1.64 -14.05 -1.49
C GLY A 142 -2.44 -15.36 -1.63
N LEU A 143 -2.79 -16.01 -0.52
CA LEU A 143 -3.63 -17.20 -0.52
C LEU A 143 -5.05 -16.90 -1.03
N ASN A 144 -5.65 -15.80 -0.58
CA ASN A 144 -7.01 -15.42 -0.96
C ASN A 144 -7.11 -15.19 -2.48
N LEU A 145 -6.08 -14.62 -3.09
CA LEU A 145 -6.00 -14.41 -4.54
C LEU A 145 -5.74 -15.70 -5.34
N LEU A 146 -5.25 -16.77 -4.69
CA LEU A 146 -5.02 -18.07 -5.34
C LEU A 146 -6.25 -18.98 -5.24
N LEU A 147 -7.02 -18.83 -4.16
CA LEU A 147 -8.24 -19.58 -3.90
C LEU A 147 -9.49 -19.00 -4.58
N ARG A 148 -9.40 -17.80 -5.15
CA ARG A 148 -10.51 -17.04 -5.74
C ARG A 148 -10.24 -16.76 -7.21
#